data_AF-A0A4Q3AZP9-F1
#
_entry.id   AF-A0A4Q3AZP9-F1
#
_cell.length_a   1.000
_cell.length_b   1.000
_cell.length_c   1.000
_cell.angle_alpha   90.00
_cell.angle_beta   90.00
_cell.angle_gamma   90.00
#
_symmetry.space_group_name_H-M   'P 1'
#
loop_
_entity.id
_entity.type
_entity.pdbx_description
1 polymer ?
#
loop_
_entity_poly.entity_id
_entity_poly.type
_entity_poly.pdbx_seq_one_letter_code
_entity_poly.pdbx_strand_id
1 'polypeptide(L)'
;VNPAGKMQTVATGFSAIVGLVIDQQSRMYVLEMASGTMFPFPGAGRIVKVEPNGSKEVIVTGLNLPTSLTMGPDGNLYVSNWGSGAPGAGEIVKVTLPK
;
A
#
# COMPACT_ATOMS: atom_id res chain seq x y z
N VAL A 1 -9.39 10.82 -20.90
CA VAL A 1 -10.03 9.48 -20.82
C VAL A 1 -11.01 9.39 -21.98
N ASN A 2 -10.94 8.37 -22.86
CA ASN A 2 -11.92 8.23 -23.94
C ASN A 2 -13.13 7.40 -23.47
N PRO A 3 -14.29 7.45 -24.15
CA PRO A 3 -15.50 6.73 -23.74
C PRO A 3 -15.39 5.20 -23.78
N ALA A 4 -14.31 4.65 -24.36
CA ALA A 4 -14.07 3.22 -24.51
C ALA A 4 -12.97 2.69 -23.56
N GLY A 5 -12.52 3.52 -22.60
CA GLY A 5 -11.31 3.37 -21.79
C GLY A 5 -10.69 1.98 -21.76
N LYS A 6 -9.62 1.77 -22.55
CA LYS A 6 -8.91 0.49 -22.57
C LYS A 6 -8.30 0.22 -21.20
N MET A 7 -8.80 -0.81 -20.53
CA MET A 7 -8.22 -1.30 -19.28
C MET A 7 -6.95 -2.11 -19.60
N GLN A 8 -5.90 -1.93 -18.79
CA GLN A 8 -4.65 -2.68 -18.89
C GLN A 8 -4.19 -3.09 -17.50
N THR A 9 -3.80 -4.35 -17.36
CA THR A 9 -3.10 -4.84 -16.17
C THR A 9 -1.66 -4.32 -16.17
N VAL A 10 -1.29 -3.51 -15.18
CA VAL A 10 0.06 -2.91 -15.05
C VAL A 10 0.98 -3.69 -14.11
N ALA A 11 0.42 -4.41 -13.12
CA ALA A 11 1.16 -5.26 -12.21
C ALA A 11 0.25 -6.34 -11.61
N THR A 12 0.81 -7.51 -11.27
CA THR A 12 0.10 -8.68 -10.73
C THR A 12 0.84 -9.26 -9.51
N GLY A 13 0.32 -10.32 -8.89
CA GLY A 13 1.02 -11.06 -7.82
C GLY A 13 0.93 -10.43 -6.43
N PHE A 14 -0.02 -9.52 -6.23
CA PHE A 14 -0.39 -9.00 -4.92
C PHE A 14 -1.57 -9.80 -4.34
N SER A 15 -1.83 -9.61 -3.06
CA SER A 15 -2.92 -10.17 -2.27
C SER A 15 -3.58 -9.05 -1.47
N ALA A 16 -4.91 -9.06 -1.35
CA ALA A 16 -5.66 -8.13 -0.51
C ALA A 16 -5.21 -6.65 -0.62
N ILE A 17 -5.05 -6.14 -1.85
CA ILE A 17 -4.71 -4.74 -2.08
C ILE A 17 -5.86 -3.87 -1.56
N VAL A 18 -5.55 -2.90 -0.72
CA VAL A 18 -6.52 -1.93 -0.17
C VAL A 18 -6.23 -0.49 -0.57
N GLY A 19 -5.05 -0.21 -1.13
CA GLY A 19 -4.72 1.11 -1.66
C GLY A 19 -3.41 1.12 -2.43
N LEU A 20 -3.21 2.17 -3.22
CA LEU A 20 -1.92 2.48 -3.82
C LEU A 20 -1.73 3.99 -3.97
N VAL A 21 -0.47 4.42 -4.02
CA VAL A 21 -0.08 5.75 -4.50
C VAL A 21 1.04 5.63 -5.51
N ILE A 22 1.17 6.64 -6.37
CA ILE A 22 2.26 6.75 -7.35
C ILE A 22 2.99 8.06 -7.07
N ASP A 23 4.32 8.02 -7.00
CA ASP A 23 5.13 9.21 -6.81
C ASP A 23 5.52 9.89 -8.13
N GLN A 24 6.26 11.00 -8.01
CA GLN A 24 6.72 11.77 -9.18
C GLN A 24 7.74 11.02 -10.05
N GLN A 25 8.37 9.96 -9.53
CA GLN A 25 9.29 9.10 -10.27
C GLN A 25 8.57 7.91 -10.92
N SER A 26 7.23 7.90 -10.94
CA SER A 26 6.41 6.79 -11.43
C SER A 26 6.59 5.47 -10.68
N ARG A 27 7.06 5.54 -9.43
CA ARG A 27 7.13 4.37 -8.53
C ARG A 27 5.78 4.21 -7.85
N MET A 28 5.25 3.00 -7.82
CA MET A 28 3.98 2.70 -7.16
C MET A 28 4.24 2.09 -5.78
N TYR A 29 3.48 2.52 -4.78
CA TYR A 29 3.49 1.95 -3.44
C TYR A 29 2.13 1.30 -3.22
N VAL A 30 2.11 -0.03 -3.17
CA VAL A 30 0.90 -0.83 -3.05
C VAL A 30 0.77 -1.30 -1.60
N LEU A 31 -0.36 -1.01 -0.97
CA LEU A 31 -0.69 -1.45 0.37
C LEU A 31 -1.50 -2.75 0.31
N GLU A 32 -0.93 -3.80 0.88
CA GLU A 32 -1.58 -5.08 1.08
C GLU A 32 -2.02 -5.18 2.54
N MET A 33 -3.32 -5.42 2.78
CA MET A 33 -3.85 -5.63 4.12
C MET A 33 -3.34 -6.95 4.72
N ALA A 34 -3.12 -7.95 3.88
CA ALA A 34 -2.60 -9.25 4.23
C ALA A 34 -1.77 -9.83 3.08
N SER A 35 -0.62 -10.40 3.40
CA SER A 35 0.26 -11.07 2.44
C SER A 35 0.40 -12.55 2.76
N GLY A 36 0.18 -13.41 1.76
CA GLY A 36 0.44 -14.85 1.88
C GLY A 36 -0.60 -15.61 2.72
N THR A 37 -1.69 -14.96 3.13
CA THR A 37 -2.77 -15.58 3.90
C THR A 37 -4.13 -15.20 3.31
N MET A 38 -5.11 -16.10 3.47
CA MET A 38 -6.48 -15.89 2.99
C MET A 38 -7.26 -14.90 3.87
N PHE A 39 -6.92 -14.85 5.16
CA PHE A 39 -7.59 -14.02 6.15
C PHE A 39 -6.62 -12.98 6.71
N PRO A 40 -7.00 -11.70 6.74
CA PRO A 40 -6.21 -10.66 7.39
C PRO A 40 -6.15 -10.84 8.90
N PHE A 41 -4.98 -10.60 9.48
CA PHE A 41 -4.76 -10.49 10.92
C PHE A 41 -3.73 -9.38 11.20
N PRO A 42 -3.71 -8.81 12.41
CA PRO A 42 -2.71 -7.81 12.79
C PRO A 42 -1.28 -8.31 12.54
N GLY A 43 -0.45 -7.50 11.91
CA GLY A 43 0.93 -7.82 11.54
C GLY A 43 1.11 -8.42 10.14
N ALA A 44 0.02 -8.82 9.47
CA ALA A 44 0.08 -9.39 8.12
C ALA A 44 0.22 -8.35 7.01
N GLY A 45 -0.01 -7.06 7.30
CA GLY A 45 -0.01 -6.00 6.31
C GLY A 45 1.40 -5.58 5.90
N ARG A 46 1.56 -5.16 4.65
CA ARG A 46 2.84 -4.72 4.08
C ARG A 46 2.67 -3.67 3.00
N ILE A 47 3.75 -2.96 2.68
CA ILE A 47 3.83 -2.07 1.52
C ILE A 47 4.85 -2.65 0.54
N VAL A 48 4.42 -2.80 -0.70
CA VAL A 48 5.26 -3.20 -1.82
C VAL A 48 5.51 -2.00 -2.72
N LYS A 49 6.78 -1.65 -2.88
CA LYS A 49 7.23 -0.69 -3.88
C LYS A 49 7.36 -1.40 -5.22
N VAL A 50 6.84 -0.78 -6.27
CA VAL A 50 6.94 -1.24 -7.65
C VAL A 50 7.66 -0.16 -8.44
N GLU A 51 8.81 -0.52 -9.01
CA GLU A 51 9.58 0.35 -9.87
C GLU A 51 8.94 0.47 -11.28
N PRO A 52 9.24 1.53 -12.06
CA PRO A 52 8.70 1.68 -13.43
C PRO A 52 9.03 0.51 -14.37
N ASN A 53 10.12 -0.22 -14.11
CA ASN A 53 10.50 -1.42 -14.86
C ASN A 53 9.73 -2.69 -14.42
N GLY A 54 8.82 -2.58 -13.44
CA GLY A 54 8.01 -3.68 -12.91
C GLY A 54 8.64 -4.46 -11.75
N SER A 55 9.89 -4.16 -11.38
CA SER A 55 10.54 -4.78 -10.20
C SER A 55 9.80 -4.43 -8.93
N LYS A 56 9.71 -5.40 -7.99
CA LYS A 56 8.97 -5.26 -6.74
C LYS A 56 9.87 -5.47 -5.54
N GLU A 57 9.67 -4.65 -4.52
CA GLU A 57 10.38 -4.71 -3.25
C GLU A 57 9.40 -4.52 -2.10
N VAL A 58 9.46 -5.39 -1.08
CA VAL A 58 8.71 -5.17 0.17
C VAL A 58 9.50 -4.18 1.01
N ILE A 59 8.95 -3.00 1.25
CA ILE A 59 9.64 -1.91 1.98
C ILE A 59 9.12 -1.71 3.41
N VAL A 60 7.95 -2.27 3.73
CA VAL A 60 7.34 -2.25 5.07
C VAL A 60 6.63 -3.58 5.30
N THR A 61 6.74 -4.13 6.50
CA THR A 61 5.98 -5.30 6.98
C THR A 61 5.42 -5.01 8.37
N GLY A 62 4.55 -5.89 8.88
CA GLY A 62 4.06 -5.78 10.26
C GLY A 62 2.95 -4.76 10.46
N LEU A 63 2.32 -4.26 9.39
CA LEU A 63 1.16 -3.37 9.53
C LEU A 63 -0.04 -4.15 10.07
N ASN A 64 -0.83 -3.49 10.91
CA ASN A 64 -1.96 -4.09 11.62
C ASN A 64 -3.27 -3.67 10.96
N LEU A 65 -3.84 -4.56 10.14
CA LEU A 65 -5.13 -4.31 9.48
C LEU A 65 -5.19 -2.92 8.79
N PRO A 66 -4.21 -2.59 7.92
CA PRO A 66 -4.18 -1.29 7.29
C PRO A 66 -5.28 -1.19 6.23
N THR A 67 -5.80 0.01 6.00
CA THR A 67 -6.98 0.22 5.14
C THR A 67 -6.75 1.23 4.02
N SER A 68 -5.76 2.11 4.15
CA SER A 68 -5.42 3.10 3.13
C SER A 68 -4.01 3.63 3.32
N LEU A 69 -3.45 4.22 2.27
CA LEU A 69 -2.22 5.01 2.32
C LEU A 69 -2.32 6.26 1.45
N THR A 70 -1.54 7.28 1.80
CA THR A 70 -1.31 8.45 0.97
C THR A 70 0.17 8.87 1.00
N MET A 71 0.59 9.67 0.02
CA MET A 71 1.87 10.36 0.04
C MET A 71 1.70 11.71 0.74
N GLY A 72 2.55 12.01 1.71
CA GLY A 72 2.62 13.31 2.36
C GLY A 72 3.43 14.33 1.56
N PRO A 73 3.29 15.64 1.88
CA PRO A 73 4.07 16.70 1.25
C PRO A 73 5.57 16.63 1.58
N ASP A 74 5.94 15.84 2.58
CA ASP A 74 7.31 15.57 3.00
C ASP A 74 7.95 14.38 2.24
N GLY A 75 7.24 13.82 1.25
CA GLY A 75 7.71 12.69 0.43
C GLY A 75 7.65 11.34 1.13
N ASN A 76 6.94 11.22 2.25
CA ASN A 76 6.79 9.97 3.01
C ASN A 76 5.37 9.40 2.86
N LEU A 77 5.19 8.12 3.17
CA LEU A 77 3.85 7.51 3.15
C LEU A 77 3.19 7.66 4.52
N TYR A 78 1.88 7.86 4.51
CA TYR A 78 1.02 7.89 5.70
C TYR A 78 -0.05 6.81 5.53
N VAL A 79 -0.16 5.92 6.51
CA VAL A 79 -0.99 4.71 6.44
C VAL A 79 -2.04 4.74 7.54
N SER A 80 -3.30 4.51 7.17
CA SER A 80 -4.37 4.22 8.14
C SER A 80 -4.21 2.80 8.65
N ASN A 81 -3.67 2.65 9.86
CA ASN A 81 -3.44 1.38 10.54
C ASN A 81 -4.53 1.14 11.59
N TRP A 82 -4.79 -0.13 11.92
CA TRP A 82 -5.89 -0.55 12.79
C TRP A 82 -7.27 -0.05 12.33
N GLY A 83 -7.48 0.09 11.01
CA GLY A 83 -8.73 0.61 10.45
C GLY A 83 -9.96 -0.28 10.71
N SER A 84 -9.71 -1.57 10.94
CA SER A 84 -10.73 -2.56 11.38
C SER A 84 -10.50 -3.04 12.82
N GLY A 85 -9.82 -2.24 13.64
CA GLY A 85 -9.55 -2.54 15.06
C GLY A 85 -10.69 -2.16 16.00
N ALA A 86 -10.48 -2.36 17.31
CA ALA A 86 -11.42 -1.91 18.34
C ALA A 86 -11.59 -0.37 18.35
N PRO A 87 -12.69 0.18 18.91
CA PRO A 87 -12.85 1.61 19.06
C PRO A 87 -11.65 2.28 19.73
N GLY A 88 -11.09 3.31 19.09
CA GLY A 88 -9.92 4.04 19.58
C GLY A 88 -8.55 3.42 19.28
N ALA A 89 -8.50 2.23 18.66
CA ALA A 89 -7.23 1.59 18.29
C ALA A 89 -6.59 2.16 17.01
N GLY A 90 -7.38 2.87 16.19
CA GLY A 90 -6.92 3.42 14.91
C GLY A 90 -5.74 4.38 15.08
N GLU A 91 -4.75 4.25 14.21
CA GLU A 91 -3.57 5.11 14.20
C GLU A 91 -3.15 5.46 12.77
N ILE A 92 -2.45 6.59 12.62
CA ILE A 92 -1.80 6.95 11.36
C ILE A 92 -0.30 6.71 11.52
N VAL A 93 0.23 5.75 10.77
CA VAL A 93 1.66 5.44 10.78
C VAL A 93 2.35 6.17 9.64
N LYS A 94 3.42 6.90 9.95
CA LYS A 94 4.32 7.47 8.95
C LYS A 94 5.40 6.45 8.59
N VAL A 95 5.58 6.21 7.30
CA VAL A 95 6.66 5.40 6.74
C VAL A 95 7.64 6.34 6.06
N THR A 96 8.84 6.45 6.62
CA THR A 96 9.90 7.29 6.04
C THR A 96 10.54 6.59 4.86
N LEU A 97 10.52 7.25 3.69
CA LEU A 97 11.15 6.75 2.48
C LEU A 97 12.60 7.24 2.37
N PRO A 98 13.52 6.43 1.80
CA PRO A 98 14.85 6.90 1.46
C PRO A 98 14.75 7.98 0.37
N LYS A 99 15.57 9.03 0.52
CA LYS A 99 15.68 10.14 -0.43
C LYS A 99 16.53 9.78 -1.64
#